data_AF-A0ABC8Q6T1-F1
#
_entry.id   AF-A0ABC8Q6T1-F1
#
_cell.length_a   1.000
_cell.length_b   1.000
_cell.length_c   1.000
_cell.angle_alpha   90.00
_cell.angle_beta   90.00
_cell.angle_gamma   90.00
#
_symmetry.space_group_name_H-M   'P 1'
#
loop_
_entity.id
_entity.type
_entity.pdbx_description
1 polymer ?
#
loop_
_entity_poly.entity_id
_entity_poly.type
_entity_poly.pdbx_seq_one_letter_code
_entity_poly.pdbx_strand_id
1 'polypeptide(L)'
;MGIEHPLLGHSWYGDPPDKARTAGKQPVVHERGTGQTNQTASGPQLTPSQEAAIEHARSQVRSTLQGPLTKLQQALDRNLDLEIVKFPIKKVDWALAPLLMAAENARNPGLNLVALHMDTAEAGFDDDEDDLPPLVNSHNFGAFIESAPPGRYRAIVNDGPHTRAADIRKDAQGTTVIVVDPLRKEEDEAEYDQYADNVSSEAGEHAKCAFIPVDLQKSAFGCRIFSMSLALKMHAREGDFSALHDALRSGTDPTPLVSRAKTTEELGALLVLDGAPLIDARMMKHSHAGSSVERYVASHPDQSMTPVNKRNETLQSRTSRHLTEREVLARVDPNATMPVAPTKTARLSTSIEHKRISMIGRAIAYLDGAPPQAVANMAHLVSRASRELAKQ
;
A
#
# COMPACT_ATOMS: atom_id res chain seq x y z
N MET A 1 -34.11 -5.36 -28.45
CA MET A 1 -35.03 -5.28 -27.29
C MET A 1 -34.17 -4.97 -26.09
N GLY A 2 -34.48 -3.86 -25.43
CA GLY A 2 -33.51 -3.00 -24.74
C GLY A 2 -32.95 -3.54 -23.43
N ILE A 3 -31.72 -3.12 -23.15
CA ILE A 3 -31.16 -3.06 -21.80
C ILE A 3 -31.06 -1.57 -21.50
N GLU A 4 -31.92 -1.12 -20.59
CA GLU A 4 -31.84 0.18 -19.96
C GLU A 4 -30.66 0.15 -18.98
N HIS A 5 -29.63 0.92 -19.29
CA HIS A 5 -28.71 1.47 -18.30
C HIS A 5 -29.27 2.84 -17.88
N PRO A 6 -29.68 3.08 -16.64
CA PRO A 6 -29.96 4.43 -16.18
C PRO A 6 -28.70 4.99 -15.49
N LEU A 7 -27.79 5.52 -16.30
CA LEU A 7 -27.04 6.72 -15.91
C LEU A 7 -27.95 7.91 -16.24
N LEU A 8 -28.32 8.73 -15.24
CA LEU A 8 -28.68 10.16 -15.36
C LEU A 8 -29.27 10.69 -14.02
N GLY A 9 -28.80 11.85 -13.56
CA GLY A 9 -29.56 12.64 -12.56
C GLY A 9 -28.81 13.73 -11.77
N HIS A 10 -28.36 14.80 -12.44
CA HIS A 10 -28.24 16.24 -12.06
C HIS A 10 -28.33 16.69 -10.57
N SER A 11 -27.73 17.78 -10.07
CA SER A 11 -26.73 18.78 -10.47
C SER A 11 -26.49 19.66 -9.22
N TRP A 12 -25.27 20.08 -8.90
CA TRP A 12 -25.04 21.08 -7.84
C TRP A 12 -24.45 22.36 -8.43
N TYR A 13 -25.26 23.42 -8.37
CA TYR A 13 -24.94 24.80 -8.70
C TYR A 13 -23.80 25.37 -7.84
N GLY A 14 -23.03 26.30 -8.42
CA GLY A 14 -22.59 27.52 -7.74
C GLY A 14 -21.10 27.85 -7.86
N ASP A 15 -20.76 28.80 -8.74
CA ASP A 15 -19.41 29.36 -8.91
C ASP A 15 -18.86 29.98 -7.60
N PRO A 16 -17.59 29.73 -7.23
CA PRO A 16 -16.89 30.55 -6.25
C PRO A 16 -16.31 31.82 -6.91
N PRO A 17 -16.18 32.92 -6.15
CA PRO A 17 -15.78 34.20 -6.68
C PRO A 17 -14.29 34.28 -7.05
N ASP A 18 -14.10 35.11 -8.05
CA ASP A 18 -12.91 35.53 -8.78
C ASP A 18 -11.79 36.15 -7.91
N LYS A 19 -10.55 35.82 -8.30
CA LYS A 19 -9.31 36.64 -8.28
C LYS A 19 -8.60 36.95 -6.95
N ALA A 20 -7.34 36.52 -6.89
CA ALA A 20 -6.15 37.40 -6.86
C ALA A 20 -4.88 36.51 -6.79
N ARG A 21 -4.08 36.40 -7.85
CA ARG A 21 -2.98 37.29 -8.32
C ARG A 21 -1.60 36.63 -8.14
N THR A 22 -0.98 36.51 -9.30
CA THR A 22 0.42 36.27 -9.65
C THR A 22 1.44 37.19 -8.96
N ALA A 23 2.62 36.62 -8.64
CA ALA A 23 3.98 37.15 -8.84
C ALA A 23 4.95 36.11 -8.25
N GLY A 24 6.12 35.76 -8.77
CA GLY A 24 7.03 36.40 -9.72
C GLY A 24 8.44 35.94 -9.31
N LYS A 25 9.20 35.40 -10.25
CA LYS A 25 10.52 34.74 -10.05
C LYS A 25 11.60 35.72 -9.51
N GLN A 26 12.50 35.23 -8.65
CA GLN A 26 13.95 35.00 -8.91
C GLN A 26 14.91 35.93 -8.09
N PRO A 27 16.25 35.67 -8.05
CA PRO A 27 16.97 34.97 -6.98
C PRO A 27 18.03 35.83 -6.27
N VAL A 28 18.60 35.39 -5.12
CA VAL A 28 19.83 36.03 -4.58
C VAL A 28 20.83 35.02 -4.00
N VAL A 29 21.98 35.01 -4.67
CA VAL A 29 23.40 34.82 -4.33
C VAL A 29 23.81 34.60 -2.85
N HIS A 30 24.80 33.71 -2.71
CA HIS A 30 25.60 33.39 -1.53
C HIS A 30 26.41 34.55 -0.92
N GLU A 31 26.40 34.66 0.41
CA GLU A 31 27.54 35.19 1.18
C GLU A 31 27.93 34.22 2.30
N ARG A 32 29.25 34.00 2.44
CA ARG A 32 29.90 33.25 3.52
C ARG A 32 30.02 34.13 4.75
N GLY A 33 29.30 33.80 5.82
CA GLY A 33 29.49 34.35 7.16
C GLY A 33 30.08 33.31 8.10
N THR A 34 31.24 33.62 8.67
CA THR A 34 31.96 32.87 9.70
C THR A 34 31.26 32.93 11.07
N GLY A 35 31.20 31.79 11.75
CA GLY A 35 31.15 31.71 13.22
C GLY A 35 29.83 32.09 13.90
N GLN A 36 28.92 31.12 14.04
CA GLN A 36 27.93 31.14 15.12
C GLN A 36 27.87 29.76 15.78
N THR A 37 28.06 29.77 17.10
CA THR A 37 27.81 28.68 18.03
C THR A 37 26.41 28.11 17.81
N ASN A 38 26.32 26.80 17.55
CA ASN A 38 25.07 26.05 17.53
C ASN A 38 24.43 26.08 18.93
N GLN A 39 23.63 27.11 19.20
CA GLN A 39 22.54 26.99 20.13
C GLN A 39 21.51 26.08 19.48
N THR A 40 21.43 24.83 19.95
CA THR A 40 20.26 24.00 19.72
C THR A 40 19.05 24.77 20.21
N ALA A 41 18.23 25.26 19.29
CA ALA A 41 16.93 25.83 19.60
C ALA A 41 16.11 24.75 20.31
N SER A 42 16.08 24.80 21.64
CA SER A 42 15.12 24.06 22.44
C SER A 42 13.74 24.55 22.00
N GLY A 43 12.97 23.68 21.35
CA GLY A 43 11.58 23.95 21.02
C GLY A 43 10.78 24.38 22.27
N PRO A 44 9.59 24.96 22.09
CA PRO A 44 8.79 25.44 23.21
C PRO A 44 8.65 24.33 24.27
N GLN A 45 9.08 24.63 25.48
CA GLN A 45 9.08 23.71 26.61
C GLN A 45 7.62 23.44 26.99
N LEU A 46 7.22 22.16 26.97
CA LEU A 46 5.85 21.77 27.30
C LEU A 46 5.56 22.06 28.78
N THR A 47 4.31 22.39 29.09
CA THR A 47 3.86 22.44 30.48
C THR A 47 3.77 21.01 31.07
N PRO A 48 3.86 20.83 32.40
CA PRO A 48 3.69 19.51 33.00
C PRO A 48 2.36 18.82 32.64
N SER A 49 1.29 19.60 32.46
CA SER A 49 0.00 19.08 32.00
C SER A 49 0.02 18.59 30.55
N GLN A 50 0.76 19.29 29.67
CA GLN A 50 0.95 18.86 28.28
C GLN A 50 1.82 17.60 28.21
N GLU A 51 2.88 17.52 29.00
CA GLU A 51 3.72 16.31 29.09
C GLU A 51 2.90 15.10 29.55
N ALA A 52 2.09 15.25 30.60
CA ALA A 52 1.21 14.19 31.09
C ALA A 52 0.18 13.74 30.03
N ALA A 53 -0.41 14.69 29.30
CA ALA A 53 -1.35 14.39 28.22
C ALA A 53 -0.68 13.61 27.07
N ILE A 54 0.56 13.97 26.72
CA ILE A 54 1.34 13.28 25.69
C ILE A 54 1.69 11.87 26.13
N GLU A 55 2.08 11.65 27.40
CA GLU A 55 2.41 10.31 27.88
C GLU A 55 1.18 9.41 28.01
N HIS A 56 0.03 9.98 28.38
CA HIS A 56 -1.25 9.27 28.31
C HIS A 56 -1.59 8.86 26.87
N ALA A 57 -1.46 9.78 25.92
CA ALA A 57 -1.67 9.51 24.49
C ALA A 57 -0.70 8.43 23.97
N ARG A 58 0.58 8.47 24.39
CA ARG A 58 1.58 7.45 24.07
C ARG A 58 1.16 6.08 24.58
N SER A 59 0.72 6.01 25.83
CA SER A 59 0.24 4.76 26.45
C SER A 59 -0.98 4.19 25.73
N GLN A 60 -1.92 5.04 25.30
CA GLN A 60 -3.08 4.64 24.52
C GLN A 60 -2.69 4.03 23.17
N VAL A 61 -1.85 4.72 22.39
CA VAL A 61 -1.38 4.22 21.08
C VAL A 61 -0.60 2.91 21.26
N ARG A 62 0.24 2.82 22.29
CA ARG A 62 1.02 1.61 22.59
C ARG A 62 0.10 0.42 22.87
N SER A 63 -0.93 0.61 23.69
CA SER A 63 -1.96 -0.39 23.99
C SER A 63 -2.64 -0.90 22.71
N THR A 64 -3.05 0.01 21.81
CA THR A 64 -3.67 -0.32 20.53
C THR A 64 -2.77 -1.18 19.63
N LEU A 65 -1.45 -1.01 19.70
CA LEU A 65 -0.49 -1.82 18.93
C LEU A 65 -0.14 -3.15 19.63
N GLN A 66 0.06 -3.15 20.94
CA GLN A 66 0.54 -4.31 21.70
C GLN A 66 -0.48 -5.44 21.80
N GLY A 67 -1.78 -5.12 21.92
CA GLY A 67 -2.84 -6.12 21.98
C GLY A 67 -2.86 -7.02 20.73
N PRO A 68 -3.02 -6.45 19.52
CA PRO A 68 -2.92 -7.19 18.27
C PRO A 68 -1.56 -7.87 18.07
N LEU A 69 -0.44 -7.23 18.43
CA LEU A 69 0.90 -7.83 18.30
C LEU A 69 0.98 -9.17 19.04
N THR A 70 0.54 -9.19 20.30
CA THR A 70 0.58 -10.39 21.14
C THR A 70 -0.26 -11.51 20.54
N LYS A 71 -1.50 -11.20 20.11
CA LYS A 71 -2.42 -12.20 19.52
C LYS A 71 -1.90 -12.74 18.19
N LEU A 72 -1.34 -11.88 17.34
CA LEU A 72 -0.75 -12.28 16.06
C LEU A 72 0.48 -13.17 16.26
N GLN A 73 1.34 -12.84 17.23
CA GLN A 73 2.50 -13.68 17.57
C GLN A 73 2.04 -15.05 18.08
N GLN A 74 1.05 -15.09 18.98
CA GLN A 74 0.49 -16.35 19.48
C GLN A 74 -0.14 -17.20 18.36
N ALA A 75 -0.87 -16.58 17.43
CA ALA A 75 -1.44 -17.30 16.29
C ALA A 75 -0.36 -17.88 15.39
N LEU A 76 0.69 -17.10 15.10
CA LEU A 76 1.82 -17.53 14.28
C LEU A 76 2.62 -18.66 14.95
N ASP A 77 2.93 -18.54 16.25
CA ASP A 77 3.69 -19.55 17.02
C ASP A 77 2.92 -20.88 17.10
N ARG A 78 1.59 -20.81 17.11
CA ARG A 78 0.69 -21.97 17.08
C ARG A 78 0.35 -22.44 15.67
N ASN A 79 0.92 -21.81 14.62
CA ASN A 79 0.66 -22.08 13.21
C ASN A 79 -0.84 -22.08 12.86
N LEU A 80 -1.59 -21.14 13.42
CA LEU A 80 -3.03 -21.00 13.21
C LEU A 80 -3.30 -20.11 11.98
N ASP A 81 -4.31 -20.47 11.21
CA ASP A 81 -4.89 -19.55 10.23
C ASP A 81 -5.82 -18.55 10.92
N LEU A 82 -5.71 -17.27 10.55
CA LEU A 82 -6.43 -16.17 11.21
C LEU A 82 -7.93 -16.19 10.91
N GLU A 83 -8.36 -16.67 9.74
CA GLU A 83 -9.79 -16.81 9.41
C GLU A 83 -10.39 -18.00 10.19
N ILE A 84 -9.67 -19.13 10.27
CA ILE A 84 -10.11 -20.32 11.04
C ILE A 84 -10.35 -19.99 12.51
N VAL A 85 -9.45 -19.24 13.14
CA VAL A 85 -9.59 -18.85 14.56
C VAL A 85 -10.47 -17.61 14.75
N LYS A 86 -11.13 -17.13 13.69
CA LYS A 86 -12.01 -15.95 13.69
C LYS A 86 -11.33 -14.70 14.25
N PHE A 87 -10.03 -14.56 14.02
CA PHE A 87 -9.31 -13.33 14.38
C PHE A 87 -9.73 -12.23 13.39
N PRO A 88 -10.16 -11.04 13.84
CA PRO A 88 -10.71 -9.99 12.98
C PRO A 88 -9.59 -9.23 12.23
N ILE A 89 -8.82 -9.95 11.41
CA ILE A 89 -7.58 -9.45 10.81
C ILE A 89 -7.82 -8.26 9.88
N LYS A 90 -8.93 -8.23 9.15
CA LYS A 90 -9.29 -7.09 8.27
C LYS A 90 -9.44 -5.80 9.10
N LYS A 91 -10.21 -5.85 10.18
CA LYS A 91 -10.44 -4.71 11.10
C LYS A 91 -9.14 -4.28 11.80
N VAL A 92 -8.31 -5.25 12.20
CA VAL A 92 -6.99 -4.98 12.81
C VAL A 92 -6.05 -4.29 11.82
N ASP A 93 -5.88 -4.86 10.61
CA ASP A 93 -5.00 -4.26 9.59
C ASP A 93 -5.49 -2.86 9.18
N TRP A 94 -6.81 -2.65 9.09
CA TRP A 94 -7.42 -1.36 8.80
C TRP A 94 -7.11 -0.32 9.90
N ALA A 95 -7.31 -0.68 11.18
CA ALA A 95 -7.08 0.23 12.29
C ALA A 95 -5.58 0.57 12.48
N LEU A 96 -4.70 -0.38 12.18
CA LEU A 96 -3.26 -0.21 12.41
C LEU A 96 -2.52 0.41 11.24
N ALA A 97 -2.98 0.24 9.99
CA ALA A 97 -2.26 0.73 8.80
C ALA A 97 -1.81 2.20 8.90
N PRO A 98 -2.64 3.17 9.35
CA PRO A 98 -2.20 4.56 9.49
C PRO A 98 -1.03 4.74 10.46
N LEU A 99 -0.99 3.97 11.55
CA LEU A 99 0.10 3.99 12.53
C LEU A 99 1.38 3.38 11.96
N LEU A 100 1.24 2.28 11.21
CA LEU A 100 2.35 1.61 10.54
C LEU A 100 2.98 2.52 9.48
N MET A 101 2.14 3.22 8.70
CA MET A 101 2.59 4.20 7.70
C MET A 101 3.32 5.38 8.35
N ALA A 102 2.80 5.93 9.45
CA ALA A 102 3.46 7.02 10.17
C ALA A 102 4.86 6.61 10.65
N ALA A 103 4.99 5.41 11.23
CA ALA A 103 6.27 4.88 11.69
C ALA A 103 7.25 4.60 10.54
N GLU A 104 6.77 4.03 9.43
CA GLU A 104 7.64 3.75 8.27
C GLU A 104 8.03 5.03 7.52
N ASN A 105 7.18 6.08 7.47
CA ASN A 105 7.57 7.38 6.94
C ASN A 105 8.66 8.06 7.79
N ALA A 106 8.55 7.98 9.11
CA ALA A 106 9.59 8.50 10.01
C ALA A 106 10.90 7.70 9.88
N ARG A 107 10.80 6.38 9.67
CA ARG A 107 11.94 5.48 9.52
C ARG A 107 12.68 5.65 8.19
N ASN A 108 11.97 6.00 7.12
CA ASN A 108 12.52 6.06 5.76
C ASN A 108 12.25 7.46 5.17
N PRO A 109 13.14 8.44 5.39
CA PRO A 109 12.98 9.78 4.82
C PRO A 109 12.83 9.74 3.30
N GLY A 110 11.84 10.47 2.76
CA GLY A 110 11.51 10.46 1.33
C GLY A 110 10.62 9.28 0.89
N LEU A 111 10.19 8.40 1.80
CA LEU A 111 9.18 7.38 1.49
C LEU A 111 7.86 8.01 1.05
N ASN A 112 7.44 9.08 1.73
CA ASN A 112 6.22 9.84 1.44
C ASN A 112 5.01 8.93 1.19
N LEU A 113 4.82 7.93 2.05
CA LEU A 113 3.74 6.96 1.97
C LEU A 113 2.42 7.59 2.41
N VAL A 114 1.44 7.63 1.51
CA VAL A 114 0.08 8.14 1.73
C VAL A 114 -0.98 7.05 1.59
N ALA A 115 -2.13 7.24 2.23
CA ALA A 115 -3.28 6.36 2.08
C ALA A 115 -4.22 7.01 1.07
N LEU A 116 -4.58 6.28 0.03
CA LEU A 116 -5.48 6.74 -1.01
C LEU A 116 -6.63 5.73 -1.16
N HIS A 117 -7.75 6.20 -1.70
CA HIS A 117 -8.89 5.35 -2.01
C HIS A 117 -9.57 5.81 -3.29
N MET A 118 -10.19 4.86 -3.98
CA MET A 118 -10.96 5.06 -5.20
C MET A 118 -12.42 5.36 -4.86
N ASP A 119 -13.19 5.88 -5.82
CA ASP A 119 -14.60 6.23 -5.63
C ASP A 119 -15.44 5.01 -5.19
N THR A 120 -15.10 3.82 -5.71
CA THR A 120 -15.73 2.55 -5.32
C THR A 120 -15.59 2.23 -3.83
N ALA A 121 -14.55 2.74 -3.17
CA ALA A 121 -14.36 2.57 -1.73
C ALA A 121 -15.27 3.48 -0.89
N GLU A 122 -15.74 4.60 -1.45
CA GLU A 122 -16.64 5.54 -0.76
C GLU A 122 -18.09 5.08 -0.83
N ALA A 123 -18.48 4.44 -1.94
CA ALA A 123 -19.85 3.99 -2.17
C ALA A 123 -20.32 2.91 -1.19
N GLY A 124 -19.40 2.08 -0.68
CA GLY A 124 -19.72 0.88 0.09
C GLY A 124 -20.39 -0.19 -0.79
N PHE A 125 -20.12 -1.47 -0.55
CA PHE A 125 -20.91 -2.54 -1.15
C PHE A 125 -21.99 -2.92 -0.13
N ASP A 126 -23.26 -2.60 -0.45
CA ASP A 126 -24.40 -2.75 0.46
C ASP A 126 -24.65 -4.19 0.98
N ASP A 127 -23.96 -5.20 0.42
CA ASP A 127 -24.24 -6.62 0.65
C ASP A 127 -23.16 -7.40 1.44
N ASP A 128 -22.01 -6.80 1.79
CA ASP A 128 -20.93 -7.49 2.53
C ASP A 128 -20.75 -6.94 3.97
N GLU A 129 -21.14 -7.70 5.00
CA GLU A 129 -20.99 -7.36 6.44
C GLU A 129 -19.53 -7.08 6.88
N ASP A 130 -18.56 -7.33 5.99
CA ASP A 130 -17.13 -7.25 6.23
C ASP A 130 -16.47 -6.00 5.62
N ASP A 131 -17.25 -5.15 4.94
CA ASP A 131 -16.73 -3.96 4.27
C ASP A 131 -16.33 -2.86 5.27
N LEU A 132 -15.10 -2.39 5.08
CA LEU A 132 -14.51 -1.35 5.91
C LEU A 132 -14.43 -0.07 5.09
N PRO A 133 -14.77 1.09 5.68
CA PRO A 133 -14.65 2.36 4.98
C PRO A 133 -13.18 2.60 4.58
N PRO A 134 -12.90 3.64 3.77
CA PRO A 134 -11.53 4.09 3.57
C PRO A 134 -10.80 4.32 4.90
N LEU A 135 -9.47 4.17 4.90
CA LEU A 135 -8.65 4.41 6.10
C LEU A 135 -8.90 5.82 6.65
N VAL A 136 -8.82 6.01 7.97
CA VAL A 136 -9.16 7.29 8.64
C VAL A 136 -8.30 8.51 8.25
N ASN A 137 -7.27 8.31 7.46
CA ASN A 137 -6.43 9.37 6.88
C ASN A 137 -6.26 9.18 5.36
N SER A 138 -7.18 8.45 4.74
CA SER A 138 -7.19 8.23 3.30
C SER A 138 -7.71 9.48 2.58
N HIS A 139 -7.17 9.75 1.40
CA HIS A 139 -7.66 10.78 0.48
C HIS A 139 -8.18 10.12 -0.79
N ASN A 140 -9.19 10.73 -1.41
CA ASN A 140 -9.64 10.27 -2.72
C ASN A 140 -8.47 10.33 -3.72
N PHE A 141 -8.33 9.29 -4.54
CA PHE A 141 -7.17 9.04 -5.38
C PHE A 141 -7.01 10.11 -6.47
N GLY A 142 -8.08 10.39 -7.22
CA GLY A 142 -8.10 11.44 -8.23
C GLY A 142 -7.89 12.83 -7.62
N ALA A 143 -8.60 13.13 -6.52
CA ALA A 143 -8.45 14.41 -5.83
C ALA A 143 -7.03 14.64 -5.30
N PHE A 144 -6.34 13.59 -4.83
CA PHE A 144 -4.94 13.68 -4.44
C PHE A 144 -4.04 13.94 -5.64
N ILE A 145 -4.24 13.23 -6.76
CA ILE A 145 -3.46 13.44 -7.98
C ILE A 145 -3.60 14.87 -8.50
N GLU A 146 -4.80 15.45 -8.43
CA GLU A 146 -5.06 16.83 -8.83
C GLU A 146 -4.41 17.85 -7.88
N SER A 147 -4.58 17.68 -6.57
CA SER A 147 -4.24 18.71 -5.56
C SER A 147 -2.87 18.58 -4.91
N ALA A 148 -2.24 17.40 -4.94
CA ALA A 148 -0.95 17.18 -4.26
C ALA A 148 0.15 18.11 -4.81
N PRO A 149 1.08 18.58 -3.97
CA PRO A 149 2.21 19.34 -4.47
C PRO A 149 3.12 18.45 -5.35
N PRO A 150 3.97 19.05 -6.20
CA PRO A 150 5.01 18.32 -6.91
C PRO A 150 5.88 17.49 -5.96
N GLY A 151 6.17 16.25 -6.32
CA GLY A 151 6.95 15.35 -5.49
C GLY A 151 6.90 13.89 -5.94
N ARG A 152 7.55 13.05 -5.13
CA ARG A 152 7.48 11.59 -5.19
C ARG A 152 6.74 11.07 -3.99
N TYR A 153 5.75 10.22 -4.25
CA TYR A 153 4.89 9.62 -3.24
C TYR A 153 4.83 8.13 -3.45
N ARG A 154 4.72 7.39 -2.35
CA ARG A 154 4.26 6.01 -2.38
C ARG A 154 2.83 6.01 -1.85
N ALA A 155 2.00 5.10 -2.31
CA ALA A 155 0.65 4.98 -1.80
C ALA A 155 0.29 3.52 -1.51
N ILE A 156 -0.63 3.34 -0.58
CA ILE A 156 -1.55 2.22 -0.63
C ILE A 156 -2.90 2.74 -1.12
N VAL A 157 -3.45 2.12 -2.16
CA VAL A 157 -4.69 2.56 -2.83
C VAL A 157 -5.75 1.50 -2.60
N ASN A 158 -6.83 1.86 -1.90
CA ASN A 158 -7.95 0.96 -1.64
C ASN A 158 -9.09 1.20 -2.66
N ASP A 159 -9.57 0.14 -3.30
CA ASP A 159 -10.67 0.19 -4.27
C ASP A 159 -12.01 -0.27 -3.69
N GLY A 160 -12.11 -0.29 -2.36
CA GLY A 160 -13.18 -0.96 -1.62
C GLY A 160 -12.68 -2.30 -1.07
N PRO A 161 -12.84 -3.42 -1.80
CA PRO A 161 -12.54 -4.75 -1.26
C PRO A 161 -11.04 -5.05 -1.19
N HIS A 162 -10.20 -4.35 -1.97
CA HIS A 162 -8.78 -4.66 -2.12
C HIS A 162 -7.88 -3.44 -1.88
N THR A 163 -6.58 -3.68 -1.73
CA THR A 163 -5.59 -2.60 -1.55
C THR A 163 -4.32 -2.90 -2.32
N ARG A 164 -3.90 -1.97 -3.19
CA ARG A 164 -2.71 -2.06 -4.04
C ARG A 164 -1.62 -1.10 -3.58
N ALA A 165 -0.39 -1.28 -4.05
CA ALA A 165 0.68 -0.29 -3.88
C ALA A 165 0.77 0.62 -5.10
N ALA A 166 1.17 1.87 -4.91
CA ALA A 166 1.50 2.75 -6.02
C ALA A 166 2.79 3.55 -5.76
N ASP A 167 3.57 3.81 -6.81
CA ASP A 167 4.59 4.86 -6.86
C ASP A 167 4.07 5.99 -7.76
N ILE A 168 4.00 7.20 -7.22
CA ILE A 168 3.43 8.37 -7.90
C ILE A 168 4.53 9.42 -8.05
N ARG A 169 4.64 10.00 -9.25
CA ARG A 169 5.50 11.14 -9.53
C ARG A 169 4.67 12.28 -10.09
N LYS A 170 4.72 13.44 -9.43
CA LYS A 170 4.07 14.66 -9.89
C LYS A 170 5.10 15.77 -10.03
N ASP A 171 5.11 16.42 -11.18
CA ASP A 171 5.93 17.61 -11.45
C ASP A 171 5.25 18.53 -12.47
N ALA A 172 5.96 19.55 -12.94
CA ALA A 172 5.42 20.53 -13.89
C ALA A 172 5.01 19.92 -15.26
N GLN A 173 5.45 18.69 -15.57
CA GLN A 173 5.09 17.99 -16.80
C GLN A 173 3.84 17.11 -16.64
N GLY A 174 3.29 17.01 -15.42
CA GLY A 174 2.11 16.21 -15.10
C GLY A 174 2.38 15.12 -14.09
N THR A 175 1.44 14.17 -14.00
CA THR A 175 1.49 13.06 -13.04
C THR A 175 1.70 11.74 -13.76
N THR A 176 2.55 10.89 -13.20
CA THR A 176 2.71 9.50 -13.62
C THR A 176 2.52 8.57 -12.42
N VAL A 177 1.82 7.45 -12.62
CA VAL A 177 1.45 6.50 -11.56
C VAL A 177 1.81 5.09 -11.99
N ILE A 178 2.48 4.33 -11.11
CA ILE A 178 2.77 2.91 -11.31
C ILE A 178 2.10 2.15 -10.17
N VAL A 179 1.04 1.41 -10.47
CA VAL A 179 0.33 0.55 -9.52
C VAL A 179 0.87 -0.87 -9.58
N VAL A 180 1.22 -1.44 -8.44
CA VAL A 180 1.59 -2.85 -8.29
C VAL A 180 0.56 -3.52 -7.40
N ASP A 181 -0.19 -4.44 -7.99
CA ASP A 181 -1.20 -5.23 -7.30
C ASP A 181 -0.57 -6.51 -6.75
N PRO A 182 -0.61 -6.77 -5.43
CA PRO A 182 -0.12 -8.03 -4.87
C PRO A 182 -1.01 -9.24 -5.16
N LEU A 183 -2.19 -9.06 -5.77
CA LEU A 183 -3.12 -10.12 -6.11
C LEU A 183 -3.17 -10.29 -7.64
N ARG A 184 -2.90 -11.52 -8.10
CA ARG A 184 -3.15 -11.94 -9.47
C ARG A 184 -4.11 -13.13 -9.46
N LYS A 185 -5.41 -12.83 -9.56
CA LYS A 185 -6.51 -13.80 -9.42
C LYS A 185 -7.20 -14.17 -10.74
N GLU A 186 -7.11 -13.33 -11.77
CA GLU A 186 -7.87 -13.56 -13.00
C GLU A 186 -7.25 -14.70 -13.78
N GLU A 187 -8.11 -15.60 -14.27
CA GLU A 187 -7.69 -16.71 -15.13
C GLU A 187 -7.36 -16.22 -16.54
N ASP A 188 -8.16 -15.27 -17.04
CA ASP A 188 -7.91 -14.57 -18.30
C ASP A 188 -7.13 -13.27 -18.03
N GLU A 189 -5.92 -13.19 -18.59
CA GLU A 189 -5.07 -12.01 -18.45
C GLU A 189 -5.66 -10.76 -19.14
N ALA A 190 -6.60 -10.92 -20.08
CA ALA A 190 -7.28 -9.81 -20.74
C ALA A 190 -8.16 -9.00 -19.77
N GLU A 191 -8.65 -9.60 -18.69
CA GLU A 191 -9.44 -8.90 -17.68
C GLU A 191 -8.64 -7.77 -17.01
N TYR A 192 -7.31 -7.88 -16.96
CA TYR A 192 -6.45 -6.84 -16.41
C TYR A 192 -6.42 -5.54 -17.24
N ASP A 193 -6.93 -5.54 -18.47
CA ASP A 193 -7.11 -4.31 -19.25
C ASP A 193 -8.04 -3.35 -18.50
N GLN A 194 -9.18 -3.86 -18.02
CA GLN A 194 -10.15 -3.05 -17.27
C GLN A 194 -9.57 -2.55 -15.94
N TYR A 195 -8.73 -3.34 -15.25
CA TYR A 195 -8.07 -2.87 -14.03
C TYR A 195 -7.09 -1.72 -14.31
N ALA A 196 -6.35 -1.79 -15.41
CA ALA A 196 -5.43 -0.72 -15.82
C ALA A 196 -6.19 0.54 -16.22
N ASP A 197 -7.29 0.38 -16.97
CA ASP A 197 -8.14 1.49 -17.39
C ASP A 197 -8.87 2.14 -16.20
N ASN A 198 -9.41 1.37 -15.25
CA ASN A 198 -10.03 1.92 -14.05
C ASN A 198 -9.07 2.79 -13.24
N VAL A 199 -7.82 2.33 -13.04
CA VAL A 199 -6.78 3.12 -12.38
C VAL A 199 -6.48 4.40 -13.16
N SER A 200 -6.41 4.31 -14.49
CA SER A 200 -6.12 5.48 -15.34
C SER A 200 -7.26 6.50 -15.35
N SER A 201 -8.50 6.02 -15.40
CA SER A 201 -9.71 6.83 -15.33
C SER A 201 -9.77 7.62 -14.02
N GLU A 202 -9.58 6.95 -12.88
CA GLU A 202 -9.61 7.61 -11.58
C GLU A 202 -8.39 8.50 -11.31
N ALA A 203 -7.25 8.21 -11.94
CA ALA A 203 -6.10 9.11 -11.91
C ALA A 203 -6.34 10.42 -12.70
N GLY A 204 -7.34 10.44 -13.58
CA GLY A 204 -7.67 11.54 -14.48
C GLY A 204 -6.92 11.46 -15.81
N GLU A 205 -7.53 12.00 -16.87
CA GLU A 205 -7.10 11.89 -18.27
C GLU A 205 -5.64 12.31 -18.55
N HIS A 206 -5.09 13.19 -17.72
CA HIS A 206 -3.74 13.72 -17.91
C HIS A 206 -2.65 12.93 -17.16
N ALA A 207 -3.03 11.98 -16.31
CA ALA A 207 -2.09 11.09 -15.66
C ALA A 207 -1.66 9.95 -16.60
N LYS A 208 -0.37 9.57 -16.59
CA LYS A 208 0.10 8.36 -17.28
C LYS A 208 0.23 7.23 -16.29
N CYS A 209 -0.46 6.12 -16.56
CA CYS A 209 -0.61 5.04 -15.60
C CYS A 209 0.00 3.74 -16.11
N ALA A 210 0.59 2.98 -15.19
CA ALA A 210 0.93 1.58 -15.37
C ALA A 210 0.26 0.72 -14.30
N PHE A 211 -0.17 -0.48 -14.68
CA PHE A 211 -0.75 -1.47 -13.78
C PHE A 211 0.02 -2.80 -13.87
N ILE A 212 0.44 -3.33 -12.73
CA ILE A 212 1.30 -4.53 -12.66
C ILE A 212 0.69 -5.55 -11.68
N PRO A 213 -0.05 -6.58 -12.14
CA PRO A 213 -0.53 -7.65 -11.29
C PRO A 213 0.56 -8.68 -10.98
N VAL A 214 0.84 -8.87 -9.69
CA VAL A 214 1.90 -9.75 -9.19
C VAL A 214 1.30 -10.85 -8.32
N ASP A 215 1.70 -12.09 -8.57
CA ASP A 215 1.15 -13.26 -7.86
C ASP A 215 1.77 -13.46 -6.46
N LEU A 216 1.44 -12.58 -5.50
CA LEU A 216 1.94 -12.65 -4.12
C LEU A 216 0.89 -13.19 -3.13
N GLN A 217 -0.32 -12.65 -3.19
CA GLN A 217 -1.37 -12.84 -2.20
C GLN A 217 -2.28 -14.00 -2.58
N LYS A 218 -2.54 -14.90 -1.62
CA LYS A 218 -3.51 -16.02 -1.77
C LYS A 218 -4.65 -15.98 -0.74
N SER A 219 -4.56 -15.14 0.28
CA SER A 219 -5.58 -14.96 1.33
C SER A 219 -6.56 -13.84 0.96
N ALA A 220 -7.78 -13.83 1.53
CA ALA A 220 -8.73 -12.70 1.41
C ALA A 220 -8.26 -11.46 2.19
N PHE A 221 -7.29 -11.64 3.09
CA PHE A 221 -6.75 -10.56 3.91
C PHE A 221 -5.28 -10.32 3.61
N GLY A 222 -4.75 -9.21 4.11
CA GLY A 222 -3.33 -8.89 4.06
C GLY A 222 -2.90 -8.03 2.87
N CYS A 223 -3.79 -7.71 1.93
CA CYS A 223 -3.55 -6.77 0.83
C CYS A 223 -2.89 -5.47 1.32
N ARG A 224 -3.34 -4.91 2.44
CA ARG A 224 -2.74 -3.72 3.09
C ARG A 224 -1.27 -3.92 3.48
N ILE A 225 -0.90 -5.05 4.09
CA ILE A 225 0.48 -5.32 4.49
C ILE A 225 1.37 -5.65 3.28
N PHE A 226 0.83 -6.38 2.30
CA PHE A 226 1.52 -6.62 1.03
C PHE A 226 1.84 -5.30 0.34
N SER A 227 0.84 -4.43 0.20
CA SER A 227 0.97 -3.15 -0.48
C SER A 227 1.91 -2.19 0.25
N MET A 228 1.88 -2.12 1.59
CA MET A 228 2.90 -1.38 2.33
C MET A 228 4.31 -1.98 2.14
N SER A 229 4.44 -3.31 2.08
CA SER A 229 5.74 -3.93 1.80
C SER A 229 6.25 -3.59 0.39
N LEU A 230 5.37 -3.58 -0.61
CA LEU A 230 5.69 -3.19 -1.98
C LEU A 230 6.07 -1.70 -2.07
N ALA A 231 5.33 -0.81 -1.43
CA ALA A 231 5.66 0.62 -1.34
C ALA A 231 7.06 0.87 -0.74
N LEU A 232 7.43 0.13 0.30
CA LEU A 232 8.79 0.18 0.86
C LEU A 232 9.86 -0.29 -0.14
N LYS A 233 9.52 -1.22 -1.04
CA LYS A 233 10.43 -1.69 -2.09
C LYS A 233 10.51 -0.75 -3.28
N MET A 234 9.40 -0.14 -3.69
CA MET A 234 9.38 0.96 -4.64
C MET A 234 10.32 2.08 -4.17
N HIS A 235 10.27 2.41 -2.87
CA HIS A 235 11.20 3.39 -2.30
C HIS A 235 12.66 2.96 -2.34
N ALA A 236 12.97 1.72 -1.96
CA ALA A 236 14.33 1.21 -2.01
C ALA A 236 14.88 1.07 -3.45
N ARG A 237 14.00 1.09 -4.46
CA ARG A 237 14.30 0.98 -5.89
C ARG A 237 13.87 2.23 -6.66
N GLU A 238 13.94 3.40 -6.03
CA GLU A 238 13.43 4.64 -6.62
C GLU A 238 14.01 4.93 -8.02
N GLY A 239 15.29 4.59 -8.27
CA GLY A 239 15.91 4.74 -9.58
C GLY A 239 15.21 3.93 -10.68
N ASP A 240 14.92 2.66 -10.41
CA ASP A 240 14.27 1.76 -11.38
C ASP A 240 12.82 2.21 -11.67
N PHE A 241 12.08 2.59 -10.63
CA PHE A 241 10.72 3.14 -10.80
C PHE A 241 10.74 4.51 -11.48
N SER A 242 11.79 5.32 -11.29
CA SER A 242 11.95 6.58 -12.02
C SER A 242 12.11 6.36 -13.52
N ALA A 243 12.88 5.35 -13.92
CA ALA A 243 13.03 5.00 -15.32
C ALA A 243 11.69 4.59 -15.96
N LEU A 244 10.85 3.83 -15.26
CA LEU A 244 9.51 3.50 -15.78
C LEU A 244 8.60 4.74 -15.84
N HIS A 245 8.66 5.63 -14.85
CA HIS A 245 7.93 6.90 -14.94
C HIS A 245 8.40 7.77 -16.12
N ASP A 246 9.68 7.75 -16.46
CA ASP A 246 10.23 8.46 -17.63
C ASP A 246 9.75 7.83 -18.94
N ALA A 247 9.70 6.50 -19.02
CA ALA A 247 9.14 5.78 -20.15
C ALA A 247 7.66 6.09 -20.34
N LEU A 248 6.85 6.04 -19.27
CA LEU A 248 5.43 6.40 -19.28
C LEU A 248 5.19 7.82 -19.80
N ARG A 249 6.04 8.76 -19.39
CA ARG A 249 5.90 10.17 -19.78
C ARG A 249 6.28 10.41 -21.23
N SER A 250 7.37 9.79 -21.67
CA SER A 250 7.92 9.99 -23.02
C SER A 250 7.26 9.10 -24.07
N GLY A 251 6.50 8.08 -23.67
CA GLY A 251 6.02 7.02 -24.55
C GLY A 251 7.14 6.12 -25.07
N THR A 252 8.29 6.09 -24.39
CA THR A 252 9.41 5.22 -24.76
C THR A 252 9.07 3.76 -24.46
N ASP A 253 9.57 2.85 -25.29
CA ASP A 253 9.42 1.40 -25.13
C ASP A 253 9.84 0.94 -23.71
N PRO A 254 8.93 0.34 -22.92
CA PRO A 254 9.21 -0.11 -21.57
C PRO A 254 9.92 -1.48 -21.50
N THR A 255 10.15 -2.17 -22.63
CA THR A 255 10.75 -3.52 -22.69
C THR A 255 12.08 -3.68 -21.91
N PRO A 256 12.99 -2.68 -21.83
CA PRO A 256 14.19 -2.81 -20.99
C PRO A 256 13.91 -2.82 -19.49
N LEU A 257 12.73 -2.36 -19.08
CA LEU A 257 12.34 -2.17 -17.67
C LEU A 257 11.40 -3.28 -17.18
N VAL A 258 10.61 -3.86 -18.09
CA VAL A 258 9.63 -4.92 -17.81
C VAL A 258 9.57 -5.96 -18.93
N SER A 259 9.40 -7.24 -18.59
CA SER A 259 9.46 -8.37 -19.53
C SER A 259 8.27 -8.44 -20.50
N ARG A 260 7.04 -8.15 -20.03
CA ARG A 260 5.83 -8.19 -20.86
C ARG A 260 4.90 -7.06 -20.49
N ALA A 261 4.66 -6.17 -21.45
CA ALA A 261 3.70 -5.10 -21.32
C ALA A 261 2.95 -4.85 -22.63
N LYS A 262 1.75 -4.29 -22.52
CA LYS A 262 0.94 -3.77 -23.63
C LYS A 262 0.23 -2.50 -23.18
N THR A 263 -0.22 -1.71 -24.14
CA THR A 263 -1.06 -0.53 -23.88
C THR A 263 -2.52 -0.93 -24.06
N THR A 264 -3.40 -0.51 -23.15
CA THR A 264 -4.85 -0.73 -23.27
C THR A 264 -5.42 0.09 -24.43
N GLU A 265 -6.46 -0.43 -25.07
CA GLU A 265 -7.05 0.23 -26.24
C GLU A 265 -7.88 1.46 -25.86
N GLU A 266 -8.56 1.43 -24.71
CA GLU A 266 -9.52 2.48 -24.32
C GLU A 266 -8.84 3.74 -23.79
N LEU A 267 -8.01 3.62 -22.73
CA LEU A 267 -7.39 4.79 -22.08
C LEU A 267 -5.88 4.89 -22.29
N GLY A 268 -5.27 3.94 -23.01
CA GLY A 268 -3.84 3.96 -23.28
C GLY A 268 -2.97 3.74 -22.04
N ALA A 269 -3.50 3.08 -21.01
CA ALA A 269 -2.76 2.70 -19.81
C ALA A 269 -1.75 1.59 -20.13
N LEU A 270 -0.59 1.58 -19.45
CA LEU A 270 0.39 0.52 -19.62
C LEU A 270 0.05 -0.68 -18.71
N LEU A 271 -0.47 -1.76 -19.27
CA LEU A 271 -0.64 -3.02 -18.56
C LEU A 271 0.66 -3.85 -18.64
N VAL A 272 1.23 -4.20 -17.49
CA VAL A 272 2.45 -5.00 -17.38
C VAL A 272 2.13 -6.38 -16.81
N LEU A 273 1.99 -7.37 -17.69
CA LEU A 273 1.68 -8.76 -17.32
C LEU A 273 2.89 -9.53 -16.78
N ASP A 274 4.10 -9.07 -17.03
CA ASP A 274 5.33 -9.57 -16.39
C ASP A 274 6.28 -8.42 -16.09
N GLY A 275 6.41 -8.11 -14.79
CA GLY A 275 7.10 -6.91 -14.31
C GLY A 275 8.60 -7.09 -14.05
N ALA A 276 9.20 -8.26 -14.25
CA ALA A 276 10.65 -8.40 -14.09
C ALA A 276 11.40 -7.58 -15.17
N PRO A 277 12.59 -7.00 -14.89
CA PRO A 277 13.31 -7.01 -13.62
C PRO A 277 12.87 -5.90 -12.63
N LEU A 278 11.92 -5.03 -12.99
CA LEU A 278 11.39 -4.00 -12.09
C LEU A 278 10.70 -4.59 -10.84
N ILE A 279 10.03 -5.73 -10.99
CA ILE A 279 9.58 -6.59 -9.89
C ILE A 279 10.66 -7.65 -9.70
N ASP A 280 11.58 -7.42 -8.76
CA ASP A 280 12.72 -8.33 -8.47
C ASP A 280 12.37 -9.40 -7.43
N ALA A 281 13.33 -10.31 -7.21
CA ALA A 281 13.29 -11.30 -6.15
C ALA A 281 13.00 -10.68 -4.76
N ARG A 282 13.38 -9.42 -4.50
CA ARG A 282 13.14 -8.75 -3.20
C ARG A 282 11.69 -8.30 -3.04
N MET A 283 10.99 -8.00 -4.12
CA MET A 283 9.55 -7.71 -4.13
C MET A 283 8.72 -8.99 -4.01
N MET A 284 9.23 -10.13 -4.51
CA MET A 284 8.57 -11.44 -4.41
C MET A 284 8.69 -12.14 -3.05
N LYS A 285 9.49 -11.60 -2.10
CA LYS A 285 9.82 -12.25 -0.81
C LYS A 285 8.63 -12.72 0.01
N HIS A 286 7.48 -12.06 -0.13
CA HIS A 286 6.30 -12.33 0.68
C HIS A 286 5.27 -13.21 -0.01
N SER A 287 5.54 -13.72 -1.22
CA SER A 287 4.61 -14.60 -1.92
C SER A 287 4.18 -15.77 -1.04
N HIS A 288 2.86 -16.00 -0.99
CA HIS A 288 2.24 -17.03 -0.17
C HIS A 288 2.48 -18.44 -0.71
N ALA A 289 2.46 -18.61 -2.04
CA ALA A 289 2.58 -19.91 -2.65
C ALA A 289 4.02 -20.18 -3.10
N GLY A 290 4.60 -21.30 -2.65
CA GLY A 290 5.90 -21.75 -3.13
C GLY A 290 5.95 -21.91 -4.65
N SER A 291 4.85 -22.39 -5.25
CA SER A 291 4.71 -22.54 -6.70
C SER A 291 4.76 -21.22 -7.46
N SER A 292 4.23 -20.12 -6.91
CA SER A 292 4.34 -18.78 -7.52
C SER A 292 5.79 -18.30 -7.55
N VAL A 293 6.56 -18.60 -6.50
CA VAL A 293 8.00 -18.31 -6.44
C VAL A 293 8.78 -19.17 -7.44
N GLU A 294 8.51 -20.47 -7.50
CA GLU A 294 9.13 -21.39 -8.45
C GLU A 294 8.88 -20.96 -9.90
N ARG A 295 7.64 -20.59 -10.23
CA ARG A 295 7.29 -20.06 -11.55
C ARG A 295 8.05 -18.78 -11.88
N TYR A 296 8.11 -17.83 -10.93
CA TYR A 296 8.84 -16.57 -11.12
C TYR A 296 10.33 -16.79 -11.41
N VAL A 297 11.02 -17.63 -10.62
CA VAL A 297 12.46 -17.87 -10.82
C VAL A 297 12.77 -18.75 -12.03
N ALA A 298 11.83 -19.61 -12.44
CA ALA A 298 11.96 -20.39 -13.67
C ALA A 298 11.90 -19.48 -14.91
N SER A 299 11.01 -18.49 -14.91
CA SER A 299 10.91 -17.48 -15.97
C SER A 299 12.03 -16.45 -15.93
N HIS A 300 12.64 -16.22 -14.76
CA HIS A 300 13.70 -15.22 -14.54
C HIS A 300 14.91 -15.83 -13.81
N PRO A 301 15.75 -16.64 -14.49
CA PRO A 301 16.84 -17.38 -13.83
C PRO A 301 17.89 -16.48 -13.18
N ASP A 302 18.09 -15.25 -13.67
CA ASP A 302 18.96 -14.22 -13.09
C ASP A 302 18.54 -13.83 -11.66
N GLN A 303 17.24 -13.96 -11.34
CA GLN A 303 16.69 -13.66 -10.02
C GLN A 303 16.90 -14.80 -9.02
N SER A 304 17.18 -16.03 -9.48
CA SER A 304 17.25 -17.22 -8.64
C SER A 304 18.36 -17.17 -7.58
N MET A 305 19.52 -16.63 -7.94
CA MET A 305 20.70 -16.54 -7.06
C MET A 305 20.85 -15.18 -6.38
N THR A 306 19.94 -14.24 -6.65
CA THR A 306 20.00 -12.89 -6.09
C THR A 306 19.70 -12.93 -4.57
N PRO A 307 20.59 -12.40 -3.71
CA PRO A 307 20.33 -12.31 -2.28
C PRO A 307 19.16 -11.40 -1.95
N VAL A 308 18.16 -11.93 -1.24
CA VAL A 308 16.93 -11.19 -0.89
C VAL A 308 16.96 -10.58 0.50
N ASN A 309 17.98 -10.87 1.31
CA ASN A 309 18.13 -10.32 2.67
C ASN A 309 19.58 -10.32 3.17
N LYS A 310 19.79 -9.80 4.38
CA LYS A 310 21.11 -9.74 5.06
C LYS A 310 21.65 -11.10 5.50
N ARG A 311 20.84 -12.18 5.46
CA ARG A 311 21.28 -13.56 5.71
C ARG A 311 21.83 -14.23 4.45
N ASN A 312 21.96 -13.47 3.35
CA ASN A 312 22.40 -13.96 2.06
C ASN A 312 21.56 -15.13 1.50
N GLU A 313 20.29 -15.20 1.88
CA GLU A 313 19.37 -16.21 1.35
C GLU A 313 18.88 -15.81 -0.05
N THR A 314 18.71 -16.79 -0.94
CA THR A 314 17.96 -16.63 -2.20
C THR A 314 16.45 -16.53 -1.93
N LEU A 315 15.68 -16.18 -2.96
CA LEU A 315 14.21 -16.14 -2.84
C LEU A 315 13.63 -17.50 -2.46
N GLN A 316 14.03 -18.57 -3.16
CA GLN A 316 13.56 -19.93 -2.89
C GLN A 316 13.89 -20.37 -1.46
N SER A 317 15.16 -20.26 -1.02
CA SER A 317 15.56 -20.67 0.33
C SER A 317 14.81 -19.90 1.41
N ARG A 318 14.59 -18.59 1.19
CA ARG A 318 13.80 -17.78 2.12
C ARG A 318 12.35 -18.22 2.16
N THR A 319 11.73 -18.49 1.01
CA THR A 319 10.33 -18.96 0.94
C THR A 319 10.19 -20.31 1.63
N SER A 320 11.06 -21.28 1.34
CA SER A 320 11.04 -22.60 1.99
C SER A 320 11.11 -22.53 3.51
N ARG A 321 11.90 -21.60 4.06
CA ARG A 321 12.00 -21.39 5.51
C ARG A 321 10.71 -20.87 6.16
N HIS A 322 9.81 -20.22 5.41
CA HIS A 322 8.53 -19.73 5.93
C HIS A 322 7.33 -20.59 5.50
N LEU A 323 7.53 -21.62 4.67
CA LEU A 323 6.44 -22.52 4.31
C LEU A 323 6.01 -23.34 5.52
N THR A 324 4.75 -23.23 5.89
CA THR A 324 4.11 -24.07 6.91
C THR A 324 2.88 -24.75 6.32
N GLU A 325 2.59 -25.95 6.80
CA GLU A 325 1.33 -26.63 6.52
C GLU A 325 0.34 -26.28 7.62
N ARG A 326 -0.83 -25.76 7.26
CA ARG A 326 -1.89 -25.48 8.22
C ARG A 326 -3.28 -25.63 7.60
N GLU A 327 -4.27 -25.78 8.46
CA GLU A 327 -5.67 -25.77 8.08
C GLU A 327 -6.09 -24.33 7.72
N VAL A 328 -6.74 -24.18 6.58
CA VAL A 328 -7.28 -22.90 6.07
C VAL A 328 -8.72 -23.12 5.61
N LEU A 329 -9.51 -22.05 5.50
CA LEU A 329 -10.83 -22.15 4.90
C LEU A 329 -10.71 -22.64 3.45
N ALA A 330 -11.53 -23.63 3.11
CA ALA A 330 -11.64 -24.05 1.73
C ALA A 330 -12.50 -23.01 0.99
N ARG A 331 -11.89 -22.26 0.09
CA ARG A 331 -12.63 -21.35 -0.79
C ARG A 331 -13.35 -22.17 -1.83
N VAL A 332 -14.58 -21.76 -2.14
CA VAL A 332 -15.41 -22.39 -3.16
C VAL A 332 -14.62 -22.35 -4.47
N ASP A 333 -14.34 -23.53 -5.01
CA ASP A 333 -13.97 -23.64 -6.42
C ASP A 333 -15.28 -23.54 -7.20
N PRO A 334 -15.48 -22.49 -8.02
CA PRO A 334 -16.72 -22.34 -8.79
C PRO A 334 -16.96 -23.52 -9.74
N ASN A 335 -15.95 -24.34 -9.99
CA ASN A 335 -16.02 -25.55 -10.80
C ASN A 335 -16.14 -26.85 -9.97
N ALA A 336 -16.23 -26.77 -8.63
CA ALA A 336 -16.37 -27.96 -7.80
C ALA A 336 -17.75 -28.61 -7.98
N THR A 337 -17.75 -29.87 -8.42
CA THR A 337 -18.94 -30.70 -8.62
C THR A 337 -19.43 -31.39 -7.34
N MET A 338 -18.73 -31.21 -6.22
CA MET A 338 -19.05 -31.81 -4.91
C MET A 338 -18.94 -30.76 -3.80
N PRO A 339 -19.68 -30.92 -2.67
CA PRO A 339 -19.54 -30.05 -1.51
C PRO A 339 -18.08 -30.08 -1.01
N VAL A 340 -17.45 -28.91 -1.01
CA VAL A 340 -16.08 -28.76 -0.50
C VAL A 340 -16.14 -28.80 1.02
N ALA A 341 -15.29 -29.63 1.66
CA ALA A 341 -15.11 -29.58 3.11
C ALA A 341 -14.84 -28.14 3.54
N PRO A 342 -15.35 -27.66 4.69
CA PRO A 342 -15.26 -26.24 5.07
C PRO A 342 -13.81 -25.74 5.20
N THR A 343 -12.87 -26.67 5.40
CA THR A 343 -11.45 -26.41 5.56
C THR A 343 -10.62 -27.35 4.68
N LYS A 344 -9.38 -26.93 4.38
CA LYS A 344 -8.37 -27.77 3.74
C LYS A 344 -7.00 -27.53 4.36
N THR A 345 -6.11 -28.52 4.26
CA THR A 345 -4.69 -28.28 4.58
C THR A 345 -4.02 -27.61 3.38
N ALA A 346 -3.31 -26.52 3.62
CA ALA A 346 -2.54 -25.82 2.60
C ALA A 346 -1.10 -25.56 3.09
N ARG A 347 -0.14 -25.68 2.18
CA ARG A 347 1.25 -25.32 2.43
C ARG A 347 1.51 -23.90 1.94
N LEU A 348 1.55 -22.94 2.86
CA LEU A 348 1.65 -21.50 2.57
C LEU A 348 2.80 -20.85 3.33
N SER A 349 3.41 -19.84 2.73
CA SER A 349 4.47 -19.04 3.33
C SER A 349 3.88 -18.08 4.36
N THR A 350 4.28 -18.19 5.62
CA THR A 350 3.93 -17.25 6.71
C THR A 350 4.66 -15.91 6.62
N SER A 351 5.42 -15.67 5.54
CA SER A 351 6.34 -14.53 5.51
C SER A 351 5.64 -13.17 5.63
N ILE A 352 4.40 -13.00 5.20
CA ILE A 352 3.68 -11.73 5.35
C ILE A 352 3.20 -11.52 6.80
N GLU A 353 2.91 -12.60 7.54
CA GLU A 353 2.53 -12.53 8.96
C GLU A 353 3.70 -12.05 9.80
N HIS A 354 4.89 -12.61 9.57
CA HIS A 354 6.13 -12.10 10.17
C HIS A 354 6.38 -10.62 9.81
N LYS A 355 6.04 -10.21 8.57
CA LYS A 355 6.18 -8.80 8.14
C LYS A 355 5.22 -7.89 8.90
N ARG A 356 3.96 -8.30 9.09
CA ARG A 356 2.96 -7.59 9.90
C ARG A 356 3.45 -7.39 11.33
N ILE A 357 3.85 -8.47 12.01
CA ILE A 357 4.42 -8.44 13.36
C ILE A 357 5.62 -7.50 13.43
N SER A 358 6.55 -7.60 12.47
CA SER A 358 7.72 -6.72 12.41
C SER A 358 7.35 -5.25 12.24
N MET A 359 6.32 -4.92 11.44
CA MET A 359 5.88 -3.54 11.26
C MET A 359 5.21 -2.99 12.51
N ILE A 360 4.38 -3.78 13.20
CA ILE A 360 3.77 -3.39 14.47
C ILE A 360 4.86 -3.16 15.52
N GLY A 361 5.85 -4.05 15.63
CA GLY A 361 6.99 -3.87 16.54
C GLY A 361 7.80 -2.61 16.26
N ARG A 362 8.00 -2.25 14.99
CA ARG A 362 8.65 -0.99 14.60
C ARG A 362 7.82 0.24 14.95
N ALA A 363 6.50 0.17 14.81
CA ALA A 363 5.62 1.27 15.18
C ALA A 363 5.65 1.52 16.69
N ILE A 364 5.70 0.47 17.51
CA ILE A 364 5.92 0.58 18.96
C ILE A 364 7.29 1.21 19.26
N ALA A 365 8.36 0.71 18.62
CA ALA A 365 9.70 1.27 18.84
C ALA A 365 9.82 2.75 18.41
N TYR A 366 9.15 3.14 17.32
CA TYR A 366 9.05 4.54 16.92
C TYR A 366 8.31 5.37 17.97
N LEU A 367 7.19 4.84 18.47
CA LEU A 367 6.39 5.49 19.49
C LEU A 367 7.19 5.74 20.78
N ASP A 368 8.19 4.93 21.13
CA ASP A 368 8.99 5.15 22.34
C ASP A 368 9.87 6.42 22.25
N GLY A 369 10.33 6.78 21.05
CA GLY A 369 11.17 7.95 20.79
C GLY A 369 10.47 9.09 20.05
N ALA A 370 9.18 8.97 19.74
CA ALA A 370 8.46 9.92 18.90
C ALA A 370 8.28 11.29 19.59
N PRO A 371 8.44 12.41 18.84
CA PRO A 371 8.20 13.75 19.36
C PRO A 371 6.71 13.95 19.72
N PRO A 372 6.38 14.89 20.63
CA PRO A 372 5.01 15.11 21.10
C PRO A 372 3.96 15.25 19.98
N GLN A 373 4.26 16.00 18.92
CA GLN A 373 3.35 16.18 17.79
C GLN A 373 3.03 14.85 17.08
N ALA A 374 4.03 13.97 16.91
CA ALA A 374 3.83 12.67 16.28
C ALA A 374 2.95 11.76 17.15
N VAL A 375 3.16 11.78 18.48
CA VAL A 375 2.32 11.04 19.43
C VAL A 375 0.88 11.53 19.37
N ALA A 376 0.67 12.85 19.41
CA ALA A 376 -0.65 13.45 19.31
C ALA A 376 -1.36 13.06 17.99
N ASN A 377 -0.64 13.10 16.86
CA ASN A 377 -1.16 12.69 15.57
C ASN A 377 -1.56 11.20 15.56
N MET A 378 -0.70 10.30 16.08
CA MET A 378 -1.01 8.87 16.16
C MET A 378 -2.20 8.59 17.08
N ALA A 379 -2.31 9.28 18.22
CA ALA A 379 -3.45 9.16 19.12
C ALA A 379 -4.76 9.64 18.47
N HIS A 380 -4.70 10.71 17.68
CA HIS A 380 -5.83 11.18 16.89
C HIS A 380 -6.28 10.14 15.85
N LEU A 381 -5.33 9.48 15.17
CA LEU A 381 -5.63 8.38 14.23
C LEU A 381 -6.31 7.21 14.95
N VAL A 382 -5.81 6.79 16.12
CA VAL A 382 -6.45 5.76 16.95
C VAL A 382 -7.87 6.16 17.31
N SER A 383 -8.06 7.39 17.80
CA SER A 383 -9.37 7.89 18.20
C SER A 383 -10.38 7.92 17.04
N ARG A 384 -9.95 8.32 15.84
CA ARG A 384 -10.79 8.27 14.63
C ARG A 384 -11.12 6.83 14.26
N ALA A 385 -10.14 5.94 14.23
CA ALA A 385 -10.34 4.53 13.87
C ALA A 385 -11.34 3.85 14.82
N SER A 386 -11.22 4.10 16.13
CA SER A 386 -12.17 3.60 17.12
C SER A 386 -13.58 4.14 16.93
N ARG A 387 -13.75 5.41 16.55
CA ARG A 387 -15.07 5.99 16.28
C ARG A 387 -15.73 5.39 15.04
N GLU A 388 -14.99 5.21 13.96
CA GLU A 388 -15.56 4.62 12.74
C GLU A 388 -15.93 3.15 12.94
N LEU A 389 -15.08 2.36 13.60
CA LEU A 389 -15.38 0.96 13.92
C LEU A 389 -16.56 0.79 14.88
N ALA A 390 -16.92 1.81 15.65
CA ALA A 390 -18.07 1.78 16.54
C ALA A 390 -19.40 2.14 15.85
N LYS A 391 -19.35 2.62 14.60
CA LYS A 391 -20.55 2.86 13.77
C LYS A 391 -20.97 1.62 12.97
N GLN A 392 -20.06 0.65 12.83
CA GLN A 392 -20.30 -0.67 12.26
C GLN A 392 -20.76 -1.62 13.36
#